data_AF-A0A399HNF8-F1
#
_entry.id   AF-A0A399HNF8-F1
#
_cell.length_a   1.000
_cell.length_b   1.000
_cell.length_c   1.000
_cell.angle_alpha   90.00
_cell.angle_beta   90.00
_cell.angle_gamma   90.00
#
_symmetry.space_group_name_H-M   'P 1'
#
loop_
_entity.id
_entity.type
_entity.pdbx_description
1 polymer ?
#
loop_
_entity_poly.entity_id
_entity_poly.type
_entity_poly.pdbx_seq_one_letter_code
_entity_poly.pdbx_strand_id
1 'polypeptide(L)'
;MAWDSVEDRDWGAAVLVTTRAVQGDVRRVVDVYVEDGLARALPGEAGIAGRLASACGSSVLYPGVGTTHMAVAPDGSATRAVVLEPEAEDEAWRVIAVQAPVPGLEGASVEVIDEVLHAELLPTPVADAYAARHGAGVREQVDLRTWERLVRRMQAGWPPDGRYRRDMYAEDLRARDALERSEDIVMEVAELDLIYRELTADHEYPVLDPLDCGGTVGLSGCLGWWWFRSPDPEPW
;
A
#
# COMPACT_ATOMS: atom_id res chain seq x y z
N MET A 1 -37.68 -17.61 -2.73
CA MET A 1 -36.60 -16.85 -3.38
C MET A 1 -36.39 -17.54 -4.72
N ALA A 2 -36.87 -16.94 -5.81
CA ALA A 2 -36.72 -17.51 -7.14
C ALA A 2 -35.26 -17.31 -7.57
N TRP A 3 -34.58 -18.39 -7.92
CA TRP A 3 -33.29 -18.29 -8.56
C TRP A 3 -33.52 -17.72 -9.95
N ASP A 4 -32.90 -16.59 -10.23
CA ASP A 4 -32.86 -15.94 -11.55
C ASP A 4 -32.25 -16.97 -12.52
N SER A 5 -33.07 -17.63 -13.34
CA SER A 5 -32.55 -18.60 -14.30
C SER A 5 -31.73 -17.84 -15.35
N VAL A 6 -30.56 -18.38 -15.70
CA VAL A 6 -29.64 -17.83 -16.71
C VAL A 6 -30.35 -17.56 -18.05
N GLU A 7 -31.48 -18.22 -18.28
CA GLU A 7 -32.33 -18.16 -19.47
C GLU A 7 -33.16 -16.86 -19.57
N ASP A 8 -33.45 -16.16 -18.47
CA ASP A 8 -34.23 -14.90 -18.48
C ASP A 8 -33.33 -13.66 -18.61
N ARG A 9 -32.01 -13.83 -18.69
CA ARG A 9 -31.06 -12.72 -18.86
C ARG A 9 -31.12 -12.16 -20.27
N ASP A 10 -31.35 -10.86 -20.37
CA ASP A 10 -31.15 -10.13 -21.62
C ASP A 10 -29.66 -9.96 -21.90
N TRP A 11 -29.07 -10.94 -22.57
CA TRP A 11 -27.66 -10.92 -23.00
C TRP A 11 -27.35 -9.81 -24.02
N GLY A 12 -28.38 -9.16 -24.58
CA GLY A 12 -28.23 -7.98 -25.44
C GLY A 12 -28.20 -6.65 -24.67
N ALA A 13 -28.37 -6.68 -23.35
CA ALA A 13 -28.31 -5.47 -22.53
C ALA A 13 -26.90 -4.87 -22.51
N ALA A 14 -26.82 -3.56 -22.68
CA ALA A 14 -25.55 -2.82 -22.61
C ALA A 14 -24.91 -2.85 -21.21
N VAL A 15 -25.70 -3.16 -20.17
CA VAL A 15 -25.26 -3.35 -18.78
C VAL A 15 -25.98 -4.57 -18.22
N LEU A 16 -25.21 -5.53 -17.73
CA LEU A 16 -25.69 -6.69 -16.99
C LEU A 16 -25.25 -6.56 -15.53
N VAL A 17 -26.20 -6.68 -14.60
CA VAL A 17 -25.91 -6.62 -13.16
C VAL A 17 -26.38 -7.91 -12.51
N THR A 18 -25.46 -8.60 -11.82
CA THR A 18 -25.80 -9.69 -10.90
C THR A 18 -25.60 -9.21 -9.48
N THR A 19 -26.55 -9.50 -8.59
CA THR A 19 -26.41 -9.22 -7.16
C THR A 19 -26.65 -10.48 -6.35
N ARG A 20 -25.81 -10.72 -5.35
CA ARG A 20 -26.04 -11.80 -4.37
C ARG A 20 -25.87 -11.29 -2.95
N ALA A 21 -26.70 -11.78 -2.05
CA ALA A 21 -26.53 -11.55 -0.63
C ALA A 21 -25.41 -12.45 -0.09
N VAL A 22 -24.57 -11.92 0.78
CA VAL A 22 -23.48 -12.65 1.43
C VAL A 22 -23.49 -12.40 2.95
N GLN A 23 -22.77 -13.24 3.68
CA GLN A 23 -22.61 -13.11 5.14
C GLN A 23 -21.31 -12.39 5.48
N GLY A 24 -21.27 -11.78 6.67
CA GLY A 24 -20.11 -11.07 7.20
C GLY A 24 -20.23 -9.55 7.13
N ASP A 25 -19.08 -8.89 7.00
CA ASP A 25 -18.96 -7.42 6.95
C ASP A 25 -19.47 -6.88 5.61
N VAL A 26 -19.26 -7.66 4.54
CA VAL A 26 -19.91 -7.43 3.24
C VAL A 26 -21.31 -8.03 3.28
N ARG A 27 -22.31 -7.26 2.84
CA ARG A 27 -23.72 -7.70 2.82
C ARG A 27 -24.21 -8.15 1.45
N ARG A 28 -23.64 -7.58 0.39
CA ARG A 28 -23.95 -7.94 -1.00
C ARG A 28 -22.70 -7.85 -1.85
N VAL A 29 -22.59 -8.75 -2.80
CA VAL A 29 -21.64 -8.67 -3.91
C VAL A 29 -22.44 -8.29 -5.16
N VAL A 30 -21.89 -7.36 -5.94
CA VAL A 30 -22.50 -6.84 -7.16
C VAL A 30 -21.49 -7.02 -8.30
N ASP A 31 -21.83 -7.86 -9.26
CA ASP A 31 -21.05 -8.06 -10.48
C ASP A 31 -21.68 -7.25 -11.60
N VAL A 32 -20.93 -6.30 -12.14
CA VAL A 32 -21.38 -5.40 -13.21
C VAL A 32 -20.57 -5.67 -14.47
N TYR A 33 -21.25 -6.11 -15.52
CA TYR A 33 -20.68 -6.22 -16.86
C TYR A 33 -21.24 -5.09 -17.72
N VAL A 34 -20.35 -4.41 -18.43
CA VAL A 34 -20.71 -3.30 -19.31
C VAL A 34 -20.13 -3.57 -20.69
N GLU A 35 -20.90 -3.34 -21.74
CA GLU A 35 -20.42 -3.41 -23.11
C GLU A 35 -19.25 -2.43 -23.35
N ASP A 36 -18.21 -2.85 -24.08
CA ASP A 36 -16.98 -2.07 -24.32
C ASP A 36 -17.23 -0.64 -24.82
N GLY A 37 -18.23 -0.45 -25.68
CA GLY A 37 -18.58 0.87 -26.23
C GLY A 37 -19.07 1.83 -25.16
N LEU A 38 -19.85 1.33 -24.20
CA LEU A 38 -20.37 2.09 -23.07
C LEU A 38 -19.31 2.24 -21.96
N ALA A 39 -18.49 1.21 -21.72
CA ALA A 39 -17.45 1.21 -20.69
C ALA A 39 -16.49 2.41 -20.81
N ARG A 40 -16.14 2.81 -22.04
CA ARG A 40 -15.27 3.98 -22.29
C ARG A 40 -15.89 5.33 -21.92
N ALA A 41 -17.21 5.41 -21.87
CA ALA A 41 -17.95 6.63 -21.54
C ALA A 41 -18.33 6.72 -20.05
N LEU A 42 -18.20 5.61 -19.31
CA LEU A 42 -18.50 5.57 -17.89
C LEU A 42 -17.36 6.17 -17.06
N PRO A 43 -17.66 6.70 -15.86
CA PRO A 43 -16.64 6.88 -14.84
C PRO A 43 -15.96 5.54 -14.58
N GLY A 44 -14.63 5.52 -14.39
CA GLY A 44 -13.94 4.30 -13.96
C GLY A 44 -14.49 3.76 -12.64
N GLU A 45 -14.01 2.59 -12.19
CA GLU A 45 -14.54 1.88 -11.02
C GLU A 45 -14.69 2.76 -9.77
N ALA A 46 -13.69 3.59 -9.47
CA ALA A 46 -13.74 4.54 -8.36
C ALA A 46 -14.94 5.51 -8.46
N GLY A 47 -15.23 6.02 -9.65
CA GLY A 47 -16.34 6.92 -9.90
C GLY A 47 -17.70 6.22 -9.83
N ILE A 48 -17.78 4.96 -10.25
CA ILE A 48 -18.99 4.14 -10.10
C ILE A 48 -19.21 3.81 -8.62
N ALA A 49 -18.18 3.36 -7.90
CA ALA A 49 -18.24 3.02 -6.49
C ALA A 49 -18.68 4.22 -5.65
N GLY A 50 -18.12 5.41 -5.88
CA GLY A 50 -18.53 6.62 -5.17
C GLY A 50 -19.99 7.01 -5.42
N ARG A 51 -20.47 6.89 -6.66
CA ARG A 51 -21.89 7.13 -6.97
C ARG A 51 -22.80 6.10 -6.31
N LEU A 52 -22.40 4.83 -6.29
CA LEU A 52 -23.15 3.76 -5.65
C LEU A 52 -23.20 3.94 -4.13
N ALA A 53 -22.07 4.29 -3.51
CA ALA A 53 -22.00 4.52 -2.07
C ALA A 53 -22.90 5.68 -1.64
N SER A 54 -22.86 6.78 -2.37
CA SER A 54 -23.71 7.95 -2.14
C SER A 54 -25.19 7.62 -2.35
N ALA A 55 -25.54 6.92 -3.43
CA ALA A 55 -26.93 6.56 -3.73
C ALA A 55 -27.54 5.57 -2.74
N CYS A 56 -26.74 4.63 -2.23
CA CYS A 56 -27.20 3.60 -1.29
C CYS A 56 -27.08 4.03 0.18
N GLY A 57 -26.35 5.11 0.49
CA GLY A 57 -26.06 5.50 1.86
C GLY A 57 -25.26 4.42 2.61
N SER A 58 -24.45 3.63 1.90
CA SER A 58 -23.63 2.55 2.46
C SER A 58 -22.25 2.55 1.81
N SER A 59 -21.23 2.10 2.55
CA SER A 59 -19.88 1.99 2.01
C SER A 59 -19.79 0.92 0.92
N VAL A 60 -19.02 1.20 -0.14
CA VAL A 60 -18.82 0.30 -1.27
C VAL A 60 -17.36 -0.08 -1.35
N LEU A 61 -17.09 -1.38 -1.46
CA LEU A 61 -15.76 -1.93 -1.72
C LEU A 61 -15.63 -2.21 -3.23
N TYR A 62 -14.50 -1.83 -3.82
CA TYR A 62 -14.12 -2.26 -5.17
C TYR A 62 -12.66 -2.74 -5.19
N PRO A 63 -12.27 -3.60 -6.15
CA PRO A 63 -10.92 -4.15 -6.20
C PRO A 63 -9.82 -3.07 -6.25
N GLY A 64 -8.75 -3.30 -5.50
CA GLY A 64 -7.57 -2.46 -5.44
C GLY A 64 -6.35 -3.15 -6.04
N VAL A 65 -5.17 -2.93 -5.44
CA VAL A 65 -3.93 -3.57 -5.87
C VAL A 65 -3.68 -4.82 -5.04
N GLY A 66 -3.37 -5.94 -5.70
CA GLY A 66 -3.14 -7.22 -5.03
C GLY A 66 -4.41 -7.73 -4.36
N THR A 67 -4.33 -8.02 -3.06
CA THR A 67 -5.45 -8.48 -2.22
C THR A 67 -6.23 -7.33 -1.58
N THR A 68 -5.82 -6.07 -1.81
CA THR A 68 -6.49 -4.90 -1.21
C THR A 68 -7.71 -4.49 -2.02
N HIS A 69 -8.66 -3.86 -1.34
CA HIS A 69 -9.82 -3.20 -1.89
C HIS A 69 -9.80 -1.71 -1.54
N MET A 70 -10.53 -0.91 -2.29
CA MET A 70 -10.85 0.47 -1.94
C MET A 70 -12.25 0.52 -1.35
N ALA A 71 -12.38 1.02 -0.12
CA ALA A 71 -13.62 1.30 0.57
C ALA A 71 -14.00 2.77 0.37
N VAL A 72 -15.12 3.02 -0.27
CA VAL A 72 -15.67 4.37 -0.49
C VAL A 72 -16.91 4.55 0.37
N ALA A 73 -16.88 5.55 1.25
CA ALA A 73 -17.98 5.89 2.12
C ALA A 73 -19.02 6.80 1.40
N PRO A 74 -20.24 6.92 1.93
CA PRO A 74 -21.30 7.73 1.29
C PRO A 74 -20.99 9.22 1.18
N ASP A 75 -20.08 9.73 2.01
CA ASP A 75 -19.60 11.12 1.97
C ASP A 75 -18.54 11.35 0.88
N GLY A 76 -18.14 10.30 0.17
CA GLY A 76 -17.13 10.32 -0.87
C GLY A 76 -15.70 10.14 -0.37
N SER A 77 -15.47 9.99 0.93
CA SER A 77 -14.16 9.60 1.45
C SER A 77 -13.83 8.17 0.98
N ALA A 78 -12.56 7.93 0.69
CA ALA A 78 -12.08 6.64 0.22
C ALA A 78 -10.81 6.24 0.97
N THR A 79 -10.72 4.98 1.35
CA THR A 79 -9.57 4.40 2.05
C THR A 79 -9.34 2.97 1.57
N ARG A 80 -8.15 2.42 1.76
CA ARG A 80 -7.91 1.01 1.47
C ARG A 80 -8.42 0.11 2.58
N ALA A 81 -8.77 -1.11 2.19
CA ALA A 81 -9.25 -2.18 3.05
C ALA A 81 -8.60 -3.51 2.63
N VAL A 82 -8.31 -4.38 3.59
CA VAL A 82 -7.95 -5.78 3.32
C VAL A 82 -9.21 -6.61 3.51
N VAL A 83 -9.60 -7.30 2.44
CA VAL A 83 -10.76 -8.18 2.44
C VAL A 83 -10.27 -9.61 2.36
N LEU A 84 -10.69 -10.44 3.32
CA LEU A 84 -10.54 -11.87 3.23
C LEU A 84 -11.77 -12.41 2.50
N GLU A 85 -11.56 -12.76 1.24
CA GLU A 85 -12.57 -13.43 0.43
C GLU A 85 -12.76 -14.87 0.95
N PRO A 86 -14.01 -15.35 1.04
CA PRO A 86 -14.29 -16.68 1.51
C PRO A 86 -13.76 -17.74 0.53
N GLU A 87 -13.19 -18.83 1.04
CA GLU A 87 -12.75 -19.96 0.21
C GLU A 87 -13.93 -20.86 -0.19
N ALA A 88 -14.99 -20.88 0.64
CA ALA A 88 -16.23 -21.62 0.40
C ALA A 88 -17.46 -20.68 0.42
N GLU A 89 -18.52 -21.04 -0.30
CA GLU A 89 -19.71 -20.17 -0.45
C GLU A 89 -20.44 -19.85 0.87
N ASP A 90 -20.28 -20.70 1.90
CA ASP A 90 -20.89 -20.54 3.22
C ASP A 90 -20.02 -19.74 4.20
N GLU A 91 -18.79 -19.41 3.84
CA GLU A 91 -17.91 -18.58 4.66
C GLU A 91 -18.27 -17.08 4.55
N ALA A 92 -18.06 -16.37 5.66
CA ALA A 92 -18.36 -14.96 5.75
C ALA A 92 -17.24 -14.12 5.11
N TRP A 93 -17.63 -13.10 4.35
CA TRP A 93 -16.73 -12.05 3.87
C TRP A 93 -16.27 -11.21 5.06
N ARG A 94 -14.96 -11.07 5.24
CA ARG A 94 -14.40 -10.31 6.37
C ARG A 94 -13.54 -9.17 5.89
N VAL A 95 -13.77 -7.98 6.44
CA VAL A 95 -12.83 -6.87 6.30
C VAL A 95 -11.97 -6.86 7.54
N ILE A 96 -10.72 -7.26 7.39
CA ILE A 96 -9.83 -7.45 8.53
C ILE A 96 -9.10 -6.17 8.92
N ALA A 97 -8.81 -5.29 7.95
CA ALA A 97 -8.05 -4.05 8.15
C ALA A 97 -8.51 -2.93 7.21
N VAL A 98 -8.41 -1.68 7.66
CA VAL A 98 -8.64 -0.44 6.89
C VAL A 98 -7.60 0.63 7.24
N GLN A 99 -7.22 1.51 6.29
CA GLN A 99 -6.25 2.59 6.61
C GLN A 99 -6.87 3.76 7.39
N ALA A 100 -8.18 3.97 7.26
CA ALA A 100 -8.94 4.98 7.97
C ALA A 100 -10.31 4.40 8.39
N PRO A 101 -10.95 4.92 9.44
CA PRO A 101 -12.28 4.46 9.85
C PRO A 101 -13.30 4.57 8.70
N VAL A 102 -14.08 3.51 8.49
CA VAL A 102 -15.13 3.46 7.46
C VAL A 102 -16.48 3.15 8.11
N PRO A 103 -17.54 3.95 7.87
CA PRO A 103 -18.88 3.64 8.34
C PRO A 103 -19.36 2.26 7.87
N GLY A 104 -19.88 1.46 8.80
CA GLY A 104 -20.35 0.10 8.54
C GLY A 104 -19.26 -0.98 8.58
N LEU A 105 -18.00 -0.62 8.83
CA LEU A 105 -16.86 -1.53 8.98
C LEU A 105 -16.16 -1.32 10.34
N GLU A 106 -16.93 -1.06 11.40
CA GLU A 106 -16.42 -0.77 12.75
C GLU A 106 -15.68 -1.97 13.38
N GLY A 107 -15.80 -3.17 12.81
CA GLY A 107 -15.09 -4.37 13.23
C GLY A 107 -13.68 -4.53 12.65
N ALA A 108 -13.30 -3.74 11.64
CA ALA A 108 -11.97 -3.81 11.02
C ALA A 108 -10.92 -3.06 11.86
N SER A 109 -9.68 -3.57 11.92
CA SER A 109 -8.57 -2.82 12.51
C SER A 109 -8.25 -1.58 11.67
N VAL A 110 -7.93 -0.46 12.33
CA VAL A 110 -7.41 0.72 11.62
C VAL A 110 -5.88 0.68 11.69
N GLU A 111 -5.25 0.32 10.58
CA GLU A 111 -3.80 0.13 10.49
C GLU A 111 -3.24 0.46 9.12
N VAL A 112 -1.91 0.59 9.05
CA VAL A 112 -1.20 0.77 7.78
C VAL A 112 -1.12 -0.57 7.06
N ILE A 113 -1.59 -0.65 5.81
CA ILE A 113 -1.64 -1.89 5.03
C ILE A 113 -0.33 -2.04 4.22
N ASP A 114 0.46 -3.06 4.54
CA ASP A 114 1.82 -3.29 4.00
C ASP A 114 1.86 -3.45 2.49
N GLU A 115 0.91 -4.18 1.92
CA GLU A 115 0.84 -4.47 0.49
C GLU A 115 0.78 -3.18 -0.32
N VAL A 116 0.25 -2.12 0.26
CA VAL A 116 0.13 -0.80 -0.35
C VAL A 116 1.49 -0.09 -0.36
N LEU A 117 2.19 -0.10 0.76
CA LEU A 117 3.53 0.49 0.87
C LEU A 117 4.53 -0.24 -0.05
N HIS A 118 4.36 -1.55 -0.24
CA HIS A 118 5.19 -2.32 -1.17
C HIS A 118 4.76 -2.16 -2.64
N ALA A 119 3.46 -2.02 -2.91
CA ALA A 119 2.93 -1.86 -4.26
C ALA A 119 3.16 -0.47 -4.86
N GLU A 120 3.36 0.56 -4.04
CA GLU A 120 3.73 1.88 -4.54
C GLU A 120 5.17 1.87 -5.06
N LEU A 121 5.30 1.70 -6.37
CA LEU A 121 6.56 1.79 -7.09
C LEU A 121 6.97 3.26 -7.24
N LEU A 122 7.60 3.81 -6.21
CA LEU A 122 8.28 5.10 -6.34
C LEU A 122 9.44 4.95 -7.34
N PRO A 123 9.60 5.90 -8.30
CA PRO A 123 10.74 5.91 -9.20
C PRO A 123 12.06 5.93 -8.43
N THR A 124 13.01 5.08 -8.83
CA THR A 124 14.34 4.99 -8.22
C THR A 124 15.44 5.29 -9.24
N PRO A 125 15.53 6.54 -9.76
CA PRO A 125 16.47 6.89 -10.81
C PRO A 125 17.94 6.67 -10.42
N VAL A 126 18.33 6.83 -9.15
CA VAL A 126 19.71 6.58 -8.70
C VAL A 126 20.01 5.08 -8.78
N ALA A 127 19.14 4.24 -8.23
CA ALA A 127 19.28 2.79 -8.28
C ALA A 127 19.18 2.24 -9.71
N ASP A 128 18.32 2.81 -10.54
CA ASP A 128 18.15 2.40 -11.94
C ASP A 128 19.35 2.81 -12.81
N ALA A 129 19.94 3.98 -12.58
CA ALA A 129 21.17 4.40 -13.24
C ALA A 129 22.37 3.53 -12.84
N TYR A 130 22.45 3.15 -11.56
CA TYR A 130 23.44 2.18 -11.08
C TYR A 130 23.26 0.82 -11.76
N ALA A 131 22.03 0.31 -11.80
CA ALA A 131 21.70 -0.95 -12.48
C ALA A 131 22.09 -0.95 -13.95
N ALA A 132 21.88 0.17 -14.65
CA ALA A 132 22.25 0.31 -16.05
C ALA A 132 23.77 0.24 -16.27
N ARG A 133 24.58 0.67 -15.29
CA ARG A 133 26.05 0.65 -15.35
C ARG A 133 26.66 -0.69 -14.92
N HIS A 134 26.10 -1.33 -13.90
CA HIS A 134 26.70 -2.48 -13.22
C HIS A 134 25.95 -3.80 -13.46
N GLY A 135 24.77 -3.76 -14.09
CA GLY A 135 23.89 -4.90 -14.29
C GLY A 135 22.78 -4.96 -13.24
N ALA A 136 21.61 -5.45 -13.65
CA ALA A 136 20.45 -5.61 -12.77
C ALA A 136 20.56 -6.89 -11.92
N GLY A 137 20.00 -6.85 -10.71
CA GLY A 137 19.88 -7.98 -9.79
C GLY A 137 21.04 -8.15 -8.81
N VAL A 138 22.05 -7.28 -8.83
CA VAL A 138 23.11 -7.29 -7.81
C VAL A 138 22.58 -6.81 -6.46
N ARG A 139 23.11 -7.35 -5.36
CA ARG A 139 22.60 -7.10 -4.00
C ARG A 139 22.61 -5.61 -3.66
N GLU A 140 23.69 -4.92 -4.02
CA GLU A 140 23.89 -3.49 -3.81
C GLU A 140 22.81 -2.66 -4.50
N GLN A 141 22.33 -3.10 -5.67
CA GLN A 141 21.24 -2.41 -6.38
C GLN A 141 19.92 -2.57 -5.62
N VAL A 142 19.65 -3.74 -5.05
CA VAL A 142 18.44 -3.98 -4.26
C VAL A 142 18.46 -3.10 -3.02
N ASP A 143 19.57 -3.11 -2.28
CA ASP A 143 19.73 -2.29 -1.07
C ASP A 143 19.67 -0.79 -1.41
N LEU A 144 20.28 -0.35 -2.52
CA LEU A 144 20.23 1.04 -2.99
C LEU A 144 18.80 1.46 -3.39
N ARG A 145 18.06 0.58 -4.04
CA ARG A 145 16.66 0.83 -4.40
C ARG A 145 15.79 0.98 -3.15
N THR A 146 15.99 0.14 -2.14
CA THR A 146 15.30 0.24 -0.85
C THR A 146 15.62 1.58 -0.18
N TRP A 147 16.90 1.94 -0.09
CA TRP A 147 17.32 3.23 0.47
C TRP A 147 16.75 4.43 -0.28
N GLU A 148 16.83 4.43 -1.62
CA GLU A 148 16.26 5.50 -2.44
C GLU A 148 14.74 5.63 -2.25
N ARG A 149 14.01 4.51 -2.18
CA ARG A 149 12.56 4.52 -1.96
C ARG A 149 12.19 5.20 -0.66
N LEU A 150 12.91 4.92 0.44
CA LEU A 150 12.68 5.60 1.70
C LEU A 150 12.84 7.12 1.52
N VAL A 151 13.96 7.57 0.97
CA VAL A 151 14.25 8.99 0.74
C VAL A 151 13.17 9.65 -0.13
N ARG A 152 12.76 9.00 -1.22
CA ARG A 152 11.69 9.50 -2.10
C ARG A 152 10.34 9.56 -1.39
N ARG A 153 10.03 8.58 -0.55
CA ARG A 153 8.79 8.55 0.22
C ARG A 153 8.73 9.71 1.20
N MET A 154 9.84 10.02 1.87
CA MET A 154 9.97 11.22 2.71
C MET A 154 9.76 12.51 1.91
N GLN A 155 10.42 12.65 0.75
CA GLN A 155 10.25 13.83 -0.12
C GLN A 155 8.81 14.04 -0.58
N ALA A 156 8.08 12.94 -0.82
CA ALA A 156 6.70 12.96 -1.27
C ALA A 156 5.68 13.12 -0.13
N GLY A 157 6.12 13.26 1.13
CA GLY A 157 5.24 13.40 2.28
C GLY A 157 4.54 12.10 2.69
N TRP A 158 5.25 10.98 2.58
CA TRP A 158 4.80 9.64 2.98
C TRP A 158 3.57 9.11 2.24
N PRO A 159 3.58 9.09 0.90
CA PRO A 159 2.47 8.50 0.17
C PRO A 159 2.28 7.01 0.53
N PRO A 160 1.02 6.52 0.40
CA PRO A 160 -0.12 7.24 -0.16
C PRO A 160 -0.91 8.12 0.84
N ASP A 161 -0.79 7.87 2.14
CA ASP A 161 -1.72 8.39 3.17
C ASP A 161 -1.03 9.18 4.30
N GLY A 162 0.26 9.46 4.17
CA GLY A 162 1.05 10.14 5.19
C GLY A 162 1.66 9.20 6.22
N ARG A 163 1.49 7.87 6.10
CA ARG A 163 1.87 6.90 7.12
C ARG A 163 2.97 5.93 6.67
N TYR A 164 3.81 5.52 7.61
CA TYR A 164 4.89 4.55 7.39
C TYR A 164 5.22 3.79 8.66
N ARG A 165 5.33 2.46 8.57
CA ARG A 165 5.54 1.61 9.75
C ARG A 165 6.99 1.69 10.24
N ARG A 166 7.16 1.64 11.58
CA ARG A 166 8.47 1.70 12.24
C ARG A 166 9.39 0.54 11.84
N ASP A 167 8.86 -0.66 11.70
CA ASP A 167 9.64 -1.83 11.30
C ASP A 167 10.10 -1.74 9.84
N MET A 168 9.26 -1.26 8.92
CA MET A 168 9.67 -0.97 7.54
C MET A 168 10.76 0.10 7.49
N TYR A 169 10.65 1.16 8.30
CA TYR A 169 11.71 2.16 8.43
C TYR A 169 13.02 1.53 8.92
N ALA A 170 12.97 0.65 9.93
CA ALA A 170 14.15 -0.09 10.39
C ALA A 170 14.75 -1.00 9.31
N GLU A 171 13.94 -1.65 8.48
CA GLU A 171 14.40 -2.43 7.33
C GLU A 171 15.15 -1.56 6.30
N ASP A 172 14.63 -0.38 6.01
CA ASP A 172 15.28 0.58 5.11
C ASP A 172 16.63 1.08 5.68
N LEU A 173 16.71 1.33 7.00
CA LEU A 173 17.98 1.68 7.67
C LEU A 173 19.00 0.53 7.62
N ARG A 174 18.56 -0.72 7.69
CA ARG A 174 19.44 -1.89 7.51
C ARG A 174 19.91 -2.07 6.07
N ALA A 175 19.08 -1.73 5.09
CA ALA A 175 19.53 -1.67 3.69
C ALA A 175 20.67 -0.65 3.56
N ARG A 176 20.58 0.49 4.25
CA ARG A 176 21.68 1.46 4.31
C ARG A 176 22.93 0.94 5.03
N ASP A 177 22.80 0.14 6.09
CA ASP A 177 23.94 -0.55 6.72
C ASP A 177 24.62 -1.52 5.75
N ALA A 178 23.86 -2.20 4.89
CA ALA A 178 24.41 -3.11 3.89
C ALA A 178 25.25 -2.34 2.85
N LEU A 179 24.77 -1.18 2.42
CA LEU A 179 25.46 -0.30 1.47
C LEU A 179 26.77 0.29 2.00
N GLU A 180 26.92 0.49 3.31
CA GLU A 180 28.15 1.01 3.92
C GLU A 180 29.38 0.13 3.63
N ARG A 181 29.17 -1.16 3.40
CA ARG A 181 30.26 -2.13 3.13
C ARG A 181 30.70 -2.14 1.66
N SER A 182 30.03 -1.38 0.79
CA SER A 182 30.30 -1.38 -0.65
C SER A 182 31.08 -0.13 -1.08
N GLU A 183 32.24 -0.34 -1.71
CA GLU A 183 33.08 0.73 -2.24
C GLU A 183 32.59 1.24 -3.62
N ASP A 184 31.81 0.44 -4.34
CA ASP A 184 31.39 0.71 -5.72
C ASP A 184 30.20 1.67 -5.84
N ILE A 185 29.54 1.98 -4.73
CA ILE A 185 28.25 2.71 -4.70
C ILE A 185 28.30 3.99 -3.85
N VAL A 186 29.52 4.40 -3.48
CA VAL A 186 29.77 5.52 -2.56
C VAL A 186 29.14 6.82 -3.05
N MET A 187 29.17 7.07 -4.36
CA MET A 187 28.63 8.31 -4.94
C MET A 187 27.10 8.35 -4.89
N GLU A 188 26.45 7.28 -5.30
CA GLU A 188 24.99 7.13 -5.27
C GLU A 188 24.44 7.21 -3.84
N VAL A 189 25.13 6.57 -2.91
CA VAL A 189 24.77 6.62 -1.48
C VAL A 189 24.95 8.02 -0.92
N ALA A 190 26.05 8.70 -1.26
CA ALA A 190 26.31 10.07 -0.78
C ALA A 190 25.24 11.07 -1.26
N GLU A 191 24.73 10.92 -2.49
CA GLU A 191 23.63 11.74 -3.00
C GLU A 191 22.36 11.57 -2.16
N LEU A 192 21.97 10.32 -1.89
CA LEU A 192 20.77 10.00 -1.10
C LEU A 192 20.93 10.38 0.37
N ASP A 193 22.12 10.22 0.94
CA ASP A 193 22.44 10.59 2.32
C ASP A 193 22.30 12.10 2.56
N LEU A 194 22.63 12.94 1.58
CA LEU A 194 22.42 14.38 1.68
C LEU A 194 20.94 14.72 1.80
N ILE A 195 20.11 14.13 0.94
CA ILE A 195 18.66 14.35 0.96
C ILE A 195 18.06 13.80 2.26
N TYR A 196 18.50 12.62 2.71
CA TYR A 196 18.07 12.04 3.98
C TYR A 196 18.34 12.98 5.16
N ARG A 197 19.52 13.61 5.20
CA ARG A 197 19.86 14.59 6.26
C ARG A 197 18.94 15.80 6.26
N GLU A 198 18.57 16.29 5.08
CA GLU A 198 17.67 17.44 4.96
C GLU A 198 16.24 17.14 5.45
N LEU A 199 15.81 15.87 5.33
CA LEU A 199 14.46 15.41 5.67
C LEU A 199 14.34 14.85 7.09
N THR A 200 15.43 14.83 7.85
CA THR A 200 15.47 14.20 9.18
C THR A 200 16.13 15.11 10.21
N ALA A 201 15.75 14.97 11.47
CA ALA A 201 16.35 15.67 12.61
C ALA A 201 17.30 14.75 13.38
N ASP A 202 18.36 15.31 13.97
CA ASP A 202 19.30 14.57 14.82
C ASP A 202 18.71 14.23 16.19
N HIS A 203 19.07 13.05 16.70
CA HIS A 203 18.73 12.56 18.03
C HIS A 203 19.98 12.11 18.79
N GLU A 204 19.94 12.27 20.12
CA GLU A 204 21.01 11.80 21.02
C GLU A 204 21.07 10.27 21.09
N TYR A 205 19.93 9.61 20.88
CA TYR A 205 19.77 8.16 20.93
C TYR A 205 19.26 7.63 19.59
N PRO A 206 19.52 6.34 19.26
CA PRO A 206 18.94 5.72 18.08
C PRO A 206 17.42 5.84 18.10
N VAL A 207 16.83 6.21 16.97
CA VAL A 207 15.38 6.44 16.83
C VAL A 207 14.59 5.15 16.93
N LEU A 208 15.22 4.02 16.56
CA LEU A 208 14.69 2.68 16.71
C LEU A 208 15.77 1.77 17.32
N ASP A 209 15.35 0.86 18.20
CA ASP A 209 16.23 -0.23 18.64
C ASP A 209 16.25 -1.30 17.54
N PRO A 210 17.41 -1.57 16.92
CA PRO A 210 17.53 -2.59 15.88
C PRO A 210 17.09 -4.00 16.32
N LEU A 211 17.15 -4.29 17.63
CA LEU A 211 16.74 -5.57 18.24
C LEU A 211 15.21 -5.65 18.41
N ASP A 212 14.55 -4.55 18.73
CA ASP A 212 13.07 -4.51 18.86
C ASP A 212 12.37 -4.67 17.50
N CYS A 213 13.05 -4.36 16.40
CA CYS A 213 12.54 -4.52 15.05
C CYS A 213 12.88 -5.90 14.43
N GLY A 214 13.07 -6.95 15.25
CA GLY A 214 13.15 -8.35 14.81
C GLY A 214 14.43 -8.78 14.09
N GLY A 215 15.49 -7.95 14.11
CA GLY A 215 16.75 -8.24 13.43
C GLY A 215 17.82 -8.84 14.34
N THR A 216 18.51 -9.89 13.89
CA THR A 216 19.80 -10.31 14.46
C THR A 216 20.89 -9.34 14.00
N VAL A 217 21.07 -8.24 14.73
CA VAL A 217 22.22 -7.36 14.50
C VAL A 217 23.50 -8.11 14.88
N GLY A 218 24.46 -8.17 13.95
CA GLY A 218 25.82 -8.56 14.29
C GLY A 218 26.41 -7.52 15.25
N LEU A 219 26.41 -7.85 16.54
CA LEU A 219 26.78 -7.02 17.70
C LEU A 219 28.27 -6.59 17.74
N SER A 220 28.80 -5.99 16.67
CA SER A 220 30.22 -5.58 16.64
C SER A 220 30.51 -4.21 16.03
N GLY A 221 29.51 -3.39 15.69
CA GLY A 221 29.74 -2.05 15.14
C GLY A 221 28.80 -1.01 15.75
N CYS A 222 29.32 0.18 16.03
CA CYS A 222 28.49 1.35 16.31
C CYS A 222 27.45 1.49 15.18
N LEU A 223 26.20 1.81 15.53
CA LEU A 223 25.18 2.10 14.52
C LEU A 223 25.62 3.27 13.64
N GLY A 224 25.31 3.19 12.35
CA GLY A 224 25.55 4.29 11.42
C GLY A 224 24.79 5.55 11.85
N TRP A 225 25.31 6.73 11.46
CA TRP A 225 24.72 8.02 11.86
C TRP A 225 23.25 8.17 11.45
N TRP A 226 22.78 7.47 10.41
CA TRP A 226 21.40 7.49 9.96
C TRP A 226 20.41 6.91 10.99
N TRP A 227 20.86 6.03 11.89
CA TRP A 227 20.04 5.48 12.98
C TRP A 227 19.71 6.51 14.07
N PHE A 228 20.50 7.58 14.15
CA PHE A 228 20.35 8.67 15.12
C PHE A 228 19.55 9.83 14.53
N ARG A 229 18.75 9.57 13.50
CA ARG A 229 17.94 10.60 12.85
C ARG A 229 16.52 10.11 12.63
N SER A 230 15.54 10.96 12.92
CA SER A 230 14.13 10.67 12.69
C SER A 230 13.60 11.59 11.62
N PRO A 231 12.61 11.16 10.84
CA PRO A 231 11.95 12.07 9.93
C PRO A 231 11.09 13.12 10.65
N ASP A 232 10.93 14.29 10.02
CA ASP A 232 10.07 15.37 10.51
C ASP A 232 9.08 15.80 9.40
N PRO A 233 7.77 15.52 9.52
CA PRO A 233 7.11 14.84 10.64
C PRO A 233 7.33 13.32 10.67
N GLU A 234 7.19 12.72 11.86
CA GLU A 234 7.19 11.26 12.03
C GLU A 234 5.93 10.63 11.40
N PRO A 235 6.07 9.58 10.56
CA PRO A 235 4.96 9.00 9.81
C PRO A 235 4.25 7.83 10.52
N TRP A 236 4.56 7.53 11.78
CA TRP A 236 3.99 6.40 12.54
C TRP A 236 3.02 6.85 13.63
#